data_AF-A0A7K6DDF2-F1
#
_entry.id   AF-A0A7K6DDF2-F1
#
_cell.length_a   1.000
_cell.length_b   1.000
_cell.length_c   1.000
_cell.angle_alpha   90.00
_cell.angle_beta   90.00
_cell.angle_gamma   90.00
#
_symmetry.space_group_name_H-M   'P 1'
#
loop_
_entity.id
_entity.type
_entity.pdbx_description
1 polymer ?
#
loop_
_entity_poly.entity_id
_entity_poly.type
_entity_poly.pdbx_seq_one_letter_code
_entity_poly.pdbx_strand_id
1 'polypeptide(L)'
;VSKQVLEQVLRELQPLCTSEQQFLQELFQLGHDSMGLQAPEVKVSVVSSPLPFSSLSSSLAHPGEEATAQLLSELFSCLEPELRAFLDVCRRAHPLGCLQVLVAVSDSVFGAWGSSPAPPSSFLHTVLGNVLLLAKSSFNKCIGSLCKEMEEAKAPSRMRGGILPCVSRFQDFVAFSEEVFRTSRRRRELDKAQLRLASSVFSSINSLSSANLKVNTDMVMMENFHHIHSFLCQKNIPCLEDKKREAEQRFREHMEKYIATYLGQPLERLNHFFDGVKACLAQGVKAEEVSFQLAYSKQELRKVIEKYPGKEVKRALETLYRKIHKYLSPEENLLPVVWQAMEQEFMRQYREFEELIQRCYAGAGIALDFTMEDLLSYFNSITVSN
;
A
#
# COMPACT_ATOMS: atom_id res chain seq x y z
N VAL A 1 13.21 15.72 -16.35
CA VAL A 1 14.11 16.90 -16.39
C VAL A 1 14.99 16.97 -15.14
N SER A 2 14.45 17.13 -13.93
CA SER A 2 15.24 17.24 -12.68
C SER A 2 16.26 16.10 -12.45
N LYS A 3 15.82 14.83 -12.56
CA LYS A 3 16.70 13.65 -12.39
C LYS A 3 17.88 13.65 -13.36
N GLN A 4 17.62 13.84 -14.66
CA GLN A 4 18.65 13.82 -15.71
C GLN A 4 19.67 14.95 -15.53
N VAL A 5 19.23 16.15 -15.16
CA VAL A 5 20.15 17.28 -14.91
C VAL A 5 21.02 16.98 -13.69
N LEU A 6 20.45 16.42 -12.61
CA LEU A 6 21.22 16.02 -11.44
C LEU A 6 22.23 14.92 -11.74
N GLU A 7 21.84 13.91 -12.52
CA GLU A 7 22.75 12.85 -12.96
C GLU A 7 23.91 13.43 -13.79
N GLN A 8 23.63 14.39 -14.68
CA GLN A 8 24.68 15.03 -15.47
C GLN A 8 25.65 15.83 -14.58
N VAL A 9 25.14 16.65 -13.66
CA VAL A 9 25.98 17.44 -12.74
C VAL A 9 26.89 16.51 -11.93
N LEU A 10 26.34 15.43 -11.36
CA LEU A 10 27.11 14.47 -10.56
C LEU A 10 28.16 13.72 -11.42
N ARG A 11 27.85 13.43 -12.69
CA ARG A 11 28.80 12.78 -13.61
C ARG A 11 29.97 13.69 -13.98
N GLU A 12 29.73 14.99 -14.15
CA GLU A 12 30.78 15.98 -14.47
C GLU A 12 31.65 16.32 -13.25
N LEU A 13 31.08 16.32 -12.03
CA LEU A 13 31.82 16.58 -10.79
C LEU A 13 32.85 15.47 -10.48
N GLN A 14 32.54 14.23 -10.85
CA GLN A 14 33.38 13.08 -10.55
C GLN A 14 34.81 13.17 -11.12
N PRO A 15 35.02 13.35 -12.44
CA PRO A 15 36.37 13.45 -13.00
C PRO A 15 37.11 14.69 -12.50
N LEU A 16 36.43 15.82 -12.29
CA LEU A 16 37.05 17.06 -11.81
C LEU A 16 37.65 16.89 -10.40
N CYS A 17 36.87 16.38 -9.45
CA CYS A 17 37.35 16.19 -8.09
C CYS A 17 38.41 15.06 -8.00
N THR A 18 38.26 14.02 -8.82
CA THR A 18 39.20 12.88 -8.83
C THR A 18 40.55 13.29 -9.42
N SER A 19 40.55 14.06 -10.53
CA SER A 19 41.78 14.57 -11.15
C SER A 19 42.53 15.52 -10.21
N GLU A 20 41.82 16.42 -9.53
CA GLU A 20 42.44 17.35 -8.59
C GLU A 20 43.02 16.61 -7.37
N GLN A 21 42.29 15.62 -6.85
CA GLN A 21 42.80 14.79 -5.76
C GLN A 21 44.07 14.03 -6.16
N GLN A 22 44.11 13.44 -7.36
CA GLN A 22 45.29 12.76 -7.87
C GLN A 22 46.47 13.73 -8.04
N PHE A 23 46.22 14.92 -8.62
CA PHE A 23 47.24 15.94 -8.78
C PHE A 23 47.87 16.35 -7.45
N LEU A 24 47.07 16.59 -6.40
CA LEU A 24 47.61 16.96 -5.08
C LEU A 24 48.39 15.80 -4.44
N GLN A 25 47.92 14.56 -4.57
CA GLN A 25 48.62 13.38 -4.07
C GLN A 25 50.00 13.20 -4.76
N GLU A 26 50.06 13.42 -6.08
CA GLU A 26 51.30 13.39 -6.85
C GLU A 26 52.23 14.56 -6.53
N LEU A 27 51.70 15.79 -6.50
CA LEU A 27 52.47 17.02 -6.25
C LEU A 27 53.19 16.99 -4.90
N PHE A 28 52.51 16.49 -3.87
CA PHE A 28 53.07 16.40 -2.52
C PHE A 28 53.77 15.06 -2.23
N GLN A 29 53.91 14.18 -3.23
CA GLN A 29 54.53 12.84 -3.12
C GLN A 29 53.96 11.98 -1.99
N LEU A 30 52.69 12.16 -1.65
CA LEU A 30 52.06 11.52 -0.49
C LEU A 30 51.79 10.02 -0.68
N GLY A 31 52.20 9.46 -1.82
CA GLY A 31 52.18 8.04 -2.15
C GLY A 31 53.54 7.41 -2.47
N HIS A 32 54.66 8.15 -2.36
CA HIS A 32 56.01 7.60 -2.59
C HIS A 32 56.84 7.67 -1.31
N ASP A 33 56.96 6.53 -0.62
CA ASP A 33 57.99 6.34 0.39
C ASP A 33 59.39 6.47 -0.25
N SER A 34 60.13 7.50 0.19
CA SER A 34 61.59 7.61 0.23
C SER A 34 62.38 7.19 -1.03
N MET A 35 62.60 8.13 -1.95
CA MET A 35 63.75 8.04 -2.86
C MET A 35 64.99 8.58 -2.13
N GLY A 36 65.90 7.68 -1.80
CA GLY A 36 67.03 7.88 -0.89
C GLY A 36 67.92 9.08 -1.20
N LEU A 37 68.15 9.88 -0.16
CA LEU A 37 69.32 10.73 -0.02
C LEU A 37 70.55 9.83 0.12
N GLN A 38 71.37 9.75 -0.93
CA GLN A 38 72.68 9.09 -0.87
C GLN A 38 73.65 9.93 -0.02
N ALA A 39 74.04 9.41 1.14
CA ALA A 39 75.33 9.71 1.77
C ALA A 39 76.23 8.46 1.63
N PRO A 40 77.55 8.60 1.38
CA PRO A 40 78.38 7.46 0.98
C PRO A 40 79.05 6.83 2.19
N GLU A 41 78.62 5.64 2.63
CA GLU A 41 79.41 4.83 3.57
C GLU A 41 79.45 3.34 3.18
N VAL A 42 80.66 2.97 2.72
CA VAL A 42 81.45 1.76 3.00
C VAL A 42 80.71 0.44 3.31
N LYS A 43 80.96 -0.52 2.41
CA LYS A 43 80.64 -1.96 2.50
C LYS A 43 81.17 -2.62 3.78
N VAL A 44 80.33 -3.42 4.47
CA VAL A 44 80.68 -4.77 4.97
C VAL A 44 79.42 -5.66 4.97
N SER A 45 79.52 -6.82 4.33
CA SER A 45 78.51 -7.89 4.32
C SER A 45 78.77 -8.92 5.42
N VAL A 46 77.74 -9.40 6.13
CA VAL A 46 77.62 -10.80 6.60
C VAL A 46 76.14 -11.22 6.67
N VAL A 47 75.90 -12.49 6.32
CA VAL A 47 74.68 -13.24 5.96
C VAL A 47 73.94 -13.82 7.19
N SER A 48 72.59 -13.97 7.13
CA SER A 48 71.83 -15.24 7.34
C SER A 48 70.36 -15.06 7.79
N SER A 49 69.42 -15.35 6.86
CA SER A 49 68.21 -16.20 6.93
C SER A 49 67.05 -16.01 7.96
N PRO A 50 65.81 -16.47 7.63
CA PRO A 50 64.53 -15.81 7.97
C PRO A 50 63.67 -16.59 8.97
N LEU A 51 62.56 -15.98 9.46
CA LEU A 51 61.22 -16.58 9.75
C LEU A 51 60.28 -15.51 10.40
N PRO A 52 58.94 -15.73 10.43
CA PRO A 52 57.94 -14.72 10.11
C PRO A 52 57.16 -14.22 11.33
N PHE A 53 56.75 -12.95 11.34
CA PHE A 53 55.72 -12.47 12.25
C PHE A 53 54.65 -11.69 11.47
N SER A 54 53.49 -12.33 11.40
CA SER A 54 52.19 -11.75 11.08
C SER A 54 51.96 -10.50 11.93
N SER A 55 51.71 -9.36 11.29
CA SER A 55 51.16 -8.19 11.93
C SER A 55 49.95 -7.71 11.12
N LEU A 56 48.82 -7.67 11.83
CA LEU A 56 47.55 -7.17 11.35
C LEU A 56 47.71 -5.71 10.92
N SER A 57 47.53 -5.43 9.64
CA SER A 57 47.42 -4.06 9.13
C SER A 57 46.04 -3.51 9.45
N SER A 58 45.88 -2.98 10.66
CA SER A 58 44.86 -1.98 10.97
C SER A 58 45.09 -0.76 10.09
N SER A 59 44.07 -0.39 9.30
CA SER A 59 44.00 0.83 8.49
C SER A 59 44.23 2.07 9.36
N LEU A 60 45.47 2.54 9.44
CA LEU A 60 45.80 3.87 9.93
C LEU A 60 45.96 4.76 8.70
N ALA A 61 45.07 5.74 8.55
CA ALA A 61 45.16 6.73 7.49
C ALA A 61 46.53 7.43 7.54
N HIS A 62 47.21 7.53 6.40
CA HIS A 62 48.51 8.19 6.34
C HIS A 62 48.31 9.71 6.53
N PRO A 63 49.16 10.42 7.31
CA PRO A 63 49.03 11.86 7.57
C PRO A 63 48.91 12.74 6.31
N GLY A 64 49.42 12.26 5.17
CA GLY A 64 49.29 12.92 3.87
C GLY A 64 47.88 12.91 3.29
N GLU A 65 47.13 11.83 3.46
CA GLU A 65 45.76 11.74 2.94
C GLU A 65 44.84 12.76 3.63
N GLU A 66 45.05 13.00 4.92
CA GLU A 66 44.29 13.97 5.71
C GLU A 66 44.62 15.42 5.30
N ALA A 67 45.90 15.74 5.05
CA ALA A 67 46.32 17.04 4.52
C ALA A 67 45.76 17.31 3.11
N THR A 68 45.72 16.29 2.25
CA THR A 68 45.13 16.38 0.91
C THR A 68 43.63 16.64 0.99
N ALA A 69 42.92 15.95 1.89
CA ALA A 69 41.49 16.15 2.10
C ALA A 69 41.16 17.56 2.62
N GLN A 70 42.01 18.12 3.50
CA GLN A 70 41.86 19.50 3.98
C GLN A 70 42.03 20.53 2.84
N LEU A 71 43.08 20.39 2.03
CA LEU A 71 43.30 21.27 0.87
C LEU A 71 42.15 21.19 -0.15
N LEU A 72 41.66 19.99 -0.45
CA LEU A 72 40.49 19.80 -1.31
C LEU A 72 39.23 20.42 -0.71
N SER A 73 39.08 20.37 0.61
CA SER A 73 37.94 20.99 1.31
C SER A 73 37.98 22.52 1.23
N GLU A 74 39.17 23.13 1.20
CA GLU A 74 39.31 24.58 0.98
C GLU A 74 39.05 24.95 -0.48
N LEU A 75 39.69 24.23 -1.42
CA LEU A 75 39.54 24.45 -2.87
C LEU A 75 38.09 24.29 -3.35
N PHE A 76 37.39 23.27 -2.83
CA PHE A 76 36.00 22.96 -3.16
C PHE A 76 35.04 23.31 -2.03
N SER A 77 35.35 24.31 -1.21
CA SER A 77 34.53 24.73 -0.06
C SER A 77 33.08 25.07 -0.42
N CYS A 78 32.82 25.54 -1.64
CA CYS A 78 31.47 25.83 -2.14
C CYS A 78 30.69 24.60 -2.62
N LEU A 79 31.36 23.47 -2.89
CA LEU A 79 30.75 22.32 -3.56
C LEU A 79 29.59 21.73 -2.76
N GLU A 80 29.81 21.46 -1.47
CA GLU A 80 28.80 20.84 -0.62
C GLU A 80 27.60 21.78 -0.38
N PRO A 81 27.77 23.08 -0.04
CA PRO A 81 26.66 24.04 0.04
C PRO A 81 25.86 24.18 -1.26
N GLU A 82 26.51 24.33 -2.40
CA GLU A 82 25.85 24.51 -3.70
C GLU A 82 25.10 23.24 -4.12
N LEU A 83 25.70 22.07 -3.91
CA LEU A 83 25.03 20.79 -4.18
C LEU A 83 23.78 20.62 -3.32
N ARG A 84 23.83 21.02 -2.03
CA ARG A 84 22.62 21.02 -1.17
C ARG A 84 21.54 21.97 -1.68
N ALA A 85 21.91 23.19 -2.08
CA ALA A 85 20.97 24.16 -2.64
C ALA A 85 20.32 23.62 -3.93
N PHE A 86 21.13 23.02 -4.81
CA PHE A 86 20.65 22.41 -6.04
C PHE A 86 19.71 21.22 -5.80
N LEU A 87 20.04 20.34 -4.84
CA LEU A 87 19.14 19.25 -4.46
C LEU A 87 17.79 19.75 -3.94
N ASP A 88 17.77 20.87 -3.21
CA ASP A 88 16.52 21.46 -2.75
C ASP A 88 15.66 21.97 -3.91
N VAL A 89 16.28 22.55 -4.95
CA VAL A 89 15.60 22.92 -6.20
C VAL A 89 15.02 21.68 -6.89
N CYS A 90 15.82 20.63 -7.07
CA CYS A 90 15.36 19.38 -7.68
C CYS A 90 14.21 18.75 -6.90
N ARG A 91 14.26 18.81 -5.56
CA ARG A 91 13.21 18.32 -4.66
C ARG A 91 11.90 19.10 -4.83
N ARG A 92 11.97 20.42 -4.97
CA ARG A 92 10.78 21.29 -5.09
C ARG A 92 10.12 21.22 -6.48
N ALA A 93 10.82 20.74 -7.50
CA ALA A 93 10.30 20.65 -8.86
C ALA A 93 9.13 19.67 -9.02
N HIS A 94 8.98 18.70 -8.12
CA HIS A 94 7.89 17.71 -8.15
C HIS A 94 7.52 17.28 -6.71
N PRO A 95 6.25 17.00 -6.37
CA PRO A 95 5.86 16.57 -5.02
C PRO A 95 6.66 15.37 -4.49
N LEU A 96 7.02 14.44 -5.37
CA LEU A 96 7.86 13.27 -5.07
C LEU A 96 9.31 13.40 -5.56
N GLY A 97 9.78 14.64 -5.80
CA GLY A 97 11.13 14.91 -6.33
C GLY A 97 12.25 14.39 -5.43
N CYS A 98 12.01 14.26 -4.12
CA CYS A 98 12.98 13.67 -3.19
C CYS A 98 13.33 12.21 -3.52
N LEU A 99 12.43 11.43 -4.15
CA LEU A 99 12.72 10.06 -4.58
C LEU A 99 13.76 10.05 -5.71
N GLN A 100 13.62 10.96 -6.68
CA GLN A 100 14.55 11.09 -7.79
C GLN A 100 15.93 11.52 -7.31
N VAL A 101 15.96 12.52 -6.40
CA VAL A 101 17.19 12.98 -5.75
C VAL A 101 17.87 11.83 -5.01
N LEU A 102 17.09 11.04 -4.25
CA LEU A 102 17.60 9.89 -3.52
C LEU A 102 18.27 8.90 -4.49
N VAL A 103 17.56 8.44 -5.51
CA VAL A 103 18.11 7.46 -6.46
C VAL A 103 19.36 8.00 -7.15
N ALA A 104 19.32 9.23 -7.70
CA ALA A 104 20.45 9.80 -8.43
C ALA A 104 21.72 9.95 -7.58
N VAL A 105 21.61 10.47 -6.36
CA VAL A 105 22.77 10.62 -5.46
C VAL A 105 23.31 9.25 -5.05
N SER A 106 22.45 8.24 -4.85
CA SER A 106 22.94 6.90 -4.53
C SER A 106 23.64 6.23 -5.69
N ASP A 107 23.09 6.35 -6.88
CA ASP A 107 23.68 5.76 -8.07
C ASP A 107 25.06 6.36 -8.34
N SER A 108 25.24 7.66 -8.07
CA SER A 108 26.54 8.34 -8.08
C SER A 108 27.51 7.78 -7.02
N VAL A 109 27.11 7.70 -5.75
CA VAL A 109 27.96 7.17 -4.66
C VAL A 109 28.39 5.72 -4.91
N PHE A 110 27.50 4.89 -5.46
CA PHE A 110 27.76 3.47 -5.69
C PHE A 110 28.31 3.12 -7.08
N GLY A 111 28.69 4.12 -7.88
CA GLY A 111 29.29 3.91 -9.20
C GLY A 111 28.35 3.23 -10.20
N ALA A 112 27.04 3.40 -10.07
CA ALA A 112 26.04 2.72 -10.90
C ALA A 112 26.01 3.21 -12.36
N TRP A 113 26.72 4.31 -12.68
CA TRP A 113 26.81 4.88 -14.04
C TRP A 113 28.01 4.39 -14.84
N GLY A 114 28.64 3.28 -14.46
CA GLY A 114 29.78 2.71 -15.19
C GLY A 114 31.11 3.44 -15.02
N SER A 115 31.14 4.51 -14.20
CA SER A 115 32.37 5.12 -13.71
C SER A 115 32.88 4.30 -12.52
N SER A 116 34.20 4.05 -12.44
CA SER A 116 34.78 3.41 -11.26
C SER A 116 34.36 4.21 -10.02
N PRO A 117 33.71 3.60 -9.01
CA PRO A 117 33.36 4.32 -7.81
C PRO A 117 34.62 4.96 -7.24
N ALA A 118 34.51 6.24 -6.85
CA ALA A 118 35.63 6.92 -6.22
C ALA A 118 36.04 6.10 -4.98
N PRO A 119 37.36 5.97 -4.70
CA PRO A 119 37.81 5.18 -3.56
C PRO A 119 37.15 5.72 -2.28
N PRO A 120 36.82 4.86 -1.29
CA PRO A 120 36.10 5.27 -0.08
C PRO A 120 36.77 6.40 0.70
N SER A 121 38.09 6.56 0.53
CA SER A 121 38.93 7.62 1.09
C SER A 121 38.95 8.93 0.28
N SER A 122 38.22 9.03 -0.83
CA SER A 122 38.20 10.23 -1.67
C SER A 122 37.37 11.37 -1.07
N PHE A 123 37.81 12.60 -1.32
CA PHE A 123 37.12 13.82 -0.91
C PHE A 123 35.68 13.85 -1.43
N LEU A 124 35.49 13.56 -2.72
CA LEU A 124 34.17 13.54 -3.35
C LEU A 124 33.25 12.47 -2.74
N HIS A 125 33.77 11.28 -2.41
CA HIS A 125 32.97 10.25 -1.76
C HIS A 125 32.45 10.71 -0.39
N THR A 126 33.25 11.46 0.38
CA THR A 126 32.83 12.07 1.65
C THR A 126 31.72 13.11 1.44
N VAL A 127 31.90 14.04 0.50
CA VAL A 127 30.90 15.07 0.16
C VAL A 127 29.58 14.43 -0.29
N LEU A 128 29.65 13.47 -1.22
CA LEU A 128 28.47 12.76 -1.72
C LEU A 128 27.81 11.90 -0.62
N GLY A 129 28.59 11.36 0.32
CA GLY A 129 28.09 10.68 1.52
C GLY A 129 27.25 11.59 2.41
N ASN A 130 27.74 12.80 2.70
CA ASN A 130 27.01 13.82 3.47
C ASN A 130 25.70 14.24 2.78
N VAL A 131 25.77 14.44 1.47
CA VAL A 131 24.62 14.80 0.63
C VAL A 131 23.61 13.65 0.53
N LEU A 132 24.08 12.41 0.46
CA LEU A 132 23.25 11.21 0.49
C LEU A 132 22.48 11.08 1.81
N LEU A 133 23.10 11.40 2.96
CA LEU A 133 22.42 11.44 4.25
C LEU A 133 21.30 12.48 4.27
N LEU A 134 21.52 13.67 3.70
CA LEU A 134 20.49 14.70 3.57
C LEU A 134 19.34 14.24 2.66
N ALA A 135 19.64 13.60 1.53
CA ALA A 135 18.65 13.04 0.63
C ALA A 135 17.80 11.98 1.34
N LYS A 136 18.42 11.07 2.11
CA LYS A 136 17.72 10.07 2.94
C LYS A 136 16.80 10.71 3.99
N SER A 137 17.31 11.71 4.70
CA SER A 137 16.51 12.46 5.68
C SER A 137 15.28 13.12 5.02
N SER A 138 15.46 13.71 3.85
CA SER A 138 14.38 14.35 3.07
C SER A 138 13.35 13.34 2.56
N PHE A 139 13.79 12.17 2.10
CA PHE A 139 12.91 11.07 1.74
C PHE A 139 12.06 10.63 2.94
N ASN A 140 12.69 10.33 4.09
CA ASN A 140 11.97 9.90 5.29
C ASN A 140 10.96 10.94 5.78
N LYS A 141 11.30 12.23 5.71
CA LYS A 141 10.37 13.33 6.03
C LYS A 141 9.18 13.37 5.07
N CYS A 142 9.43 13.20 3.77
CA CYS A 142 8.37 13.15 2.76
C CYS A 142 7.40 11.98 3.00
N ILE A 143 7.92 10.76 3.23
CA ILE A 143 7.09 9.61 3.57
C ILE A 143 6.27 9.85 4.85
N GLY A 144 6.89 10.44 5.88
CA GLY A 144 6.19 10.82 7.11
C GLY A 144 5.05 11.82 6.87
N SER A 145 5.27 12.83 6.03
CA SER A 145 4.23 13.81 5.66
C SER A 145 3.08 13.13 4.92
N LEU A 146 3.39 12.30 3.92
CA LEU A 146 2.38 11.59 3.14
C LEU A 146 1.52 10.66 4.02
N CYS A 147 2.14 9.90 4.93
CA CYS A 147 1.42 9.09 5.91
C CYS A 147 0.45 9.92 6.75
N LYS A 148 0.94 11.04 7.30
CA LYS A 148 0.13 11.95 8.13
C LYS A 148 -1.03 12.55 7.33
N GLU A 149 -0.76 13.01 6.12
CA GLU A 149 -1.79 13.54 5.22
C GLU A 149 -2.86 12.51 4.85
N MET A 150 -2.49 11.23 4.71
CA MET A 150 -3.44 10.14 4.45
C MET A 150 -4.31 9.82 5.67
N GLU A 151 -3.74 9.87 6.87
CA GLU A 151 -4.44 9.62 8.13
C GLU A 151 -5.37 10.79 8.52
N GLU A 152 -4.95 12.04 8.26
CA GLU A 152 -5.71 13.25 8.59
C GLU A 152 -6.73 13.65 7.51
N ALA A 153 -6.65 13.07 6.31
CA ALA A 153 -7.59 13.32 5.23
C ALA A 153 -8.99 12.80 5.60
N LYS A 154 -9.79 13.66 6.22
CA LYS A 154 -11.21 13.38 6.49
C LYS A 154 -11.94 13.13 5.17
N ALA A 155 -12.76 12.08 5.14
CA ALA A 155 -13.68 11.88 4.04
C ALA A 155 -14.56 13.13 3.86
N PRO A 156 -14.68 13.68 2.64
CA PRO A 156 -15.59 14.78 2.37
C PRO A 156 -16.99 14.44 2.87
N SER A 157 -17.58 15.33 3.69
CA SER A 157 -18.91 15.14 4.29
C SER A 157 -20.05 14.94 3.27
N ARG A 158 -19.79 15.14 1.97
CA ARG A 158 -20.74 14.99 0.86
C ARG A 158 -20.39 13.85 -0.11
N MET A 159 -19.45 12.97 0.22
CA MET A 159 -19.13 11.81 -0.64
C MET A 159 -20.39 10.98 -0.92
N ARG A 160 -20.66 10.69 -2.20
CA ARG A 160 -21.72 9.77 -2.66
C ARG A 160 -21.07 8.47 -3.13
N GLY A 161 -20.43 7.74 -2.22
CA GLY A 161 -19.57 6.61 -2.63
C GLY A 161 -18.30 7.08 -3.34
N GLY A 162 -17.44 6.13 -3.74
CA GLY A 162 -16.25 6.36 -4.55
C GLY A 162 -14.91 6.23 -3.84
N ILE A 163 -13.86 6.35 -4.65
CA ILE A 163 -12.47 6.19 -4.23
C ILE A 163 -12.02 7.38 -3.38
N LEU A 164 -11.45 7.08 -2.22
CA LEU A 164 -10.97 8.07 -1.27
C LEU A 164 -9.69 8.73 -1.79
N PRO A 165 -9.49 10.04 -1.54
CA PRO A 165 -8.28 10.73 -1.95
C PRO A 165 -6.98 10.10 -1.42
N CYS A 166 -7.01 9.50 -0.23
CA CYS A 166 -5.85 8.80 0.33
C CYS A 166 -5.46 7.57 -0.51
N VAL A 167 -6.43 6.88 -1.13
CA VAL A 167 -6.19 5.73 -2.00
C VAL A 167 -5.57 6.16 -3.32
N SER A 168 -6.13 7.18 -3.99
CA SER A 168 -5.55 7.70 -5.25
C SER A 168 -4.13 8.21 -5.05
N ARG A 169 -3.86 8.95 -3.96
CA ARG A 169 -2.49 9.41 -3.64
C ARG A 169 -1.52 8.25 -3.40
N PHE A 170 -1.99 7.16 -2.80
CA PHE A 170 -1.17 5.97 -2.63
C PHE A 170 -0.83 5.32 -3.96
N GLN A 171 -1.79 5.22 -4.88
CA GLN A 171 -1.54 4.71 -6.22
C GLN A 171 -0.53 5.56 -6.98
N ASP A 172 -0.68 6.89 -6.94
CA ASP A 172 0.25 7.84 -7.55
C ASP A 172 1.66 7.66 -6.99
N PHE A 173 1.79 7.57 -5.67
CA PHE A 173 3.07 7.32 -5.01
C PHE A 173 3.68 5.99 -5.45
N VAL A 174 2.91 4.90 -5.42
CA VAL A 174 3.40 3.57 -5.80
C VAL A 174 3.82 3.56 -7.27
N ALA A 175 2.98 4.04 -8.18
CA ALA A 175 3.29 4.08 -9.61
C ALA A 175 4.55 4.91 -9.90
N PHE A 176 4.67 6.09 -9.31
CA PHE A 176 5.84 6.94 -9.50
C PHE A 176 7.11 6.36 -8.88
N SER A 177 7.00 5.82 -7.67
CA SER A 177 8.15 5.29 -6.94
C SER A 177 8.71 4.00 -7.57
N GLU A 178 7.85 3.12 -8.07
CA GLU A 178 8.25 1.94 -8.84
C GLU A 178 9.06 2.30 -10.08
N GLU A 179 8.60 3.31 -10.83
CA GLU A 179 9.31 3.78 -12.02
C GLU A 179 10.68 4.38 -11.66
N VAL A 180 10.74 5.23 -10.63
CA VAL A 180 11.98 5.90 -10.21
C VAL A 180 13.02 4.90 -9.67
N PHE A 181 12.58 3.84 -8.99
CA PHE A 181 13.45 2.83 -8.36
C PHE A 181 13.65 1.57 -9.20
N ARG A 182 13.14 1.52 -10.43
CA ARG A 182 13.19 0.32 -11.30
C ARG A 182 14.56 -0.36 -11.38
N THR A 183 15.65 0.43 -11.37
CA THR A 183 17.04 -0.05 -11.42
C THR A 183 17.83 0.24 -10.15
N SER A 184 17.19 0.74 -9.10
CA SER A 184 17.85 1.23 -7.90
C SER A 184 18.28 0.08 -6.97
N ARG A 185 19.54 0.13 -6.50
CA ARG A 185 20.05 -0.77 -5.47
C ARG A 185 19.42 -0.53 -4.09
N ARG A 186 18.64 0.55 -3.93
CA ARG A 186 18.00 0.94 -2.65
C ARG A 186 16.54 0.48 -2.52
N ARG A 187 16.18 -0.61 -3.19
CA ARG A 187 14.85 -1.20 -3.16
C ARG A 187 14.28 -1.38 -1.74
N ARG A 188 15.13 -1.81 -0.79
CA ARG A 188 14.73 -1.99 0.63
C ARG A 188 14.21 -0.71 1.31
N GLU A 189 14.73 0.47 0.96
CA GLU A 189 14.23 1.74 1.51
C GLU A 189 12.85 2.07 0.93
N LEU A 190 12.62 1.77 -0.35
CA LEU A 190 11.33 1.92 -0.99
C LEU A 190 10.28 0.95 -0.43
N ASP A 191 10.62 -0.34 -0.31
CA ASP A 191 9.69 -1.36 0.18
C ASP A 191 9.15 -1.01 1.58
N LYS A 192 10.04 -0.51 2.48
CA LYS A 192 9.64 -0.02 3.81
C LYS A 192 8.69 1.18 3.72
N ALA A 193 8.94 2.11 2.81
CA ALA A 193 8.09 3.28 2.62
C ALA A 193 6.71 2.91 2.05
N GLN A 194 6.66 2.02 1.07
CA GLN A 194 5.43 1.52 0.46
C GLN A 194 4.56 0.78 1.48
N LEU A 195 5.16 -0.11 2.29
CA LEU A 195 4.47 -0.81 3.38
C LEU A 195 3.91 0.15 4.43
N ARG A 196 4.68 1.18 4.80
CA ARG A 196 4.24 2.19 5.75
C ARG A 196 3.06 3.01 5.22
N LEU A 197 3.15 3.47 3.96
CA LEU A 197 2.06 4.20 3.31
C LEU A 197 0.81 3.34 3.15
N ALA A 198 0.95 2.09 2.70
CA ALA A 198 -0.17 1.16 2.64
C ALA A 198 -0.85 0.99 4.01
N SER A 199 -0.07 0.87 5.09
CA SER A 199 -0.62 0.77 6.45
C SER A 199 -1.37 2.03 6.89
N SER A 200 -0.88 3.23 6.54
CA SER A 200 -1.58 4.49 6.79
C SER A 200 -2.89 4.59 6.00
N VAL A 201 -2.92 4.18 4.73
CA VAL A 201 -4.15 4.14 3.91
C VAL A 201 -5.18 3.20 4.51
N PHE A 202 -4.79 1.99 4.91
CA PHE A 202 -5.70 1.02 5.51
C PHE A 202 -6.27 1.54 6.83
N SER A 203 -5.44 2.16 7.66
CA SER A 203 -5.88 2.81 8.90
C SER A 203 -6.87 3.95 8.63
N SER A 204 -6.59 4.77 7.61
CA SER A 204 -7.47 5.86 7.16
C SER A 204 -8.84 5.33 6.72
N ILE A 205 -8.88 4.29 5.88
CA ILE A 205 -10.14 3.63 5.47
C ILE A 205 -10.87 3.09 6.70
N ASN A 206 -10.20 2.33 7.56
CA ASN A 206 -10.83 1.72 8.74
C ASN A 206 -11.40 2.74 9.73
N SER A 207 -10.85 3.95 9.78
CA SER A 207 -11.36 5.04 10.62
C SER A 207 -12.77 5.50 10.22
N LEU A 208 -13.25 5.18 9.00
CA LEU A 208 -14.60 5.53 8.58
C LEU A 208 -15.68 4.79 9.38
N SER A 209 -15.37 3.62 9.97
CA SER A 209 -16.30 2.85 10.80
C SER A 209 -16.76 3.62 12.04
N SER A 210 -15.91 4.50 12.57
CA SER A 210 -16.23 5.35 13.71
C SER A 210 -16.71 6.74 13.32
N ALA A 211 -16.70 7.07 12.01
CA ALA A 211 -17.22 8.32 11.51
C ALA A 211 -18.76 8.20 11.38
N ASN A 212 -19.50 9.09 12.05
CA ASN A 212 -20.96 9.21 11.93
C ASN A 212 -21.36 9.78 10.56
N LEU A 213 -21.08 9.04 9.49
CA LEU A 213 -21.35 9.42 8.11
C LEU A 213 -22.81 9.10 7.76
N LYS A 214 -23.43 9.96 6.95
CA LYS A 214 -24.75 9.69 6.35
C LYS A 214 -24.69 8.70 5.16
N VAL A 215 -23.51 8.14 4.89
CA VAL A 215 -23.23 7.26 3.76
C VAL A 215 -23.10 5.84 4.30
N ASN A 216 -23.43 4.83 3.49
CA ASN A 216 -23.17 3.45 3.87
C ASN A 216 -21.65 3.19 3.93
N THR A 217 -21.11 3.03 5.15
CA THR A 217 -19.67 2.88 5.36
C THR A 217 -19.13 1.58 4.80
N ASP A 218 -19.84 0.46 4.94
CA ASP A 218 -19.41 -0.84 4.40
C ASP A 218 -19.24 -0.81 2.88
N MET A 219 -20.15 -0.14 2.16
CA MET A 219 -20.06 0.04 0.71
C MET A 219 -18.84 0.88 0.33
N VAL A 220 -18.57 1.99 1.01
CA VAL A 220 -17.37 2.81 0.75
C VAL A 220 -16.09 2.03 1.02
N MET A 221 -16.05 1.29 2.13
CA MET A 221 -14.90 0.45 2.47
C MET A 221 -14.69 -0.67 1.45
N MET A 222 -15.76 -1.37 1.07
CA MET A 222 -15.76 -2.40 0.05
C MET A 222 -15.18 -1.87 -1.27
N GLU A 223 -15.68 -0.75 -1.79
CA GLU A 223 -15.16 -0.14 -3.03
C GLU A 223 -13.67 0.20 -2.94
N ASN A 224 -13.26 0.82 -1.84
CA ASN A 224 -11.87 1.27 -1.68
C ASN A 224 -10.90 0.11 -1.51
N PHE A 225 -11.28 -0.94 -0.77
CA PHE A 225 -10.45 -2.14 -0.64
C PHE A 225 -10.41 -2.94 -1.94
N HIS A 226 -11.51 -3.01 -2.69
CA HIS A 226 -11.50 -3.60 -4.04
C HIS A 226 -10.53 -2.86 -4.96
N HIS A 227 -10.61 -1.53 -4.99
CA HIS A 227 -9.75 -0.71 -5.84
C HIS A 227 -8.26 -0.85 -5.49
N ILE A 228 -7.91 -0.90 -4.20
CA ILE A 228 -6.55 -1.20 -3.76
C ILE A 228 -6.11 -2.59 -4.24
N HIS A 229 -6.95 -3.61 -4.05
CA HIS A 229 -6.64 -4.97 -4.47
C HIS A 229 -6.39 -5.03 -5.99
N SER A 230 -7.30 -4.48 -6.80
CA SER A 230 -7.18 -4.43 -8.26
C SER A 230 -5.89 -3.73 -8.71
N PHE A 231 -5.57 -2.59 -8.10
CA PHE A 231 -4.32 -1.87 -8.38
C PHE A 231 -3.07 -2.70 -8.02
N LEU A 232 -3.05 -3.34 -6.85
CA LEU A 232 -1.90 -4.13 -6.42
C LEU A 232 -1.72 -5.39 -7.27
N CYS A 233 -2.82 -6.03 -7.72
CA CYS A 233 -2.80 -7.10 -8.71
C CYS A 233 -2.13 -6.64 -10.02
N GLN A 234 -2.48 -5.44 -10.51
CA GLN A 234 -1.92 -4.90 -11.74
C GLN A 234 -0.42 -4.57 -11.61
N LYS A 235 -0.01 -4.02 -10.46
CA LYS A 235 1.39 -3.60 -10.24
C LYS A 235 2.33 -4.75 -9.88
N ASN A 236 1.82 -5.82 -9.24
CA ASN A 236 2.58 -7.01 -8.85
C ASN A 236 3.88 -6.68 -8.09
N ILE A 237 3.74 -5.97 -6.96
CA ILE A 237 4.86 -5.51 -6.14
C ILE A 237 5.09 -6.48 -4.97
N PRO A 238 6.23 -7.19 -4.91
CA PRO A 238 6.44 -8.28 -3.95
C PRO A 238 6.27 -7.88 -2.48
N CYS A 239 6.74 -6.69 -2.09
CA CYS A 239 6.65 -6.24 -0.69
C CYS A 239 5.22 -5.88 -0.27
N LEU A 240 4.27 -5.75 -1.21
CA LEU A 240 2.87 -5.40 -0.95
C LEU A 240 1.93 -6.60 -1.06
N GLU A 241 2.44 -7.83 -1.25
CA GLU A 241 1.62 -9.03 -1.38
C GLU A 241 0.74 -9.31 -0.17
N ASP A 242 1.26 -9.09 1.05
CA ASP A 242 0.46 -9.21 2.27
C ASP A 242 -0.66 -8.18 2.32
N LYS A 243 -0.38 -6.95 1.87
CA LYS A 243 -1.38 -5.88 1.78
C LYS A 243 -2.41 -6.15 0.70
N LYS A 244 -2.03 -6.78 -0.41
CA LYS A 244 -2.96 -7.26 -1.44
C LYS A 244 -3.94 -8.28 -0.87
N ARG A 245 -3.44 -9.29 -0.16
CA ARG A 245 -4.29 -10.30 0.52
C ARG A 245 -5.19 -9.67 1.59
N GLU A 246 -4.66 -8.72 2.36
CA GLU A 246 -5.45 -7.97 3.35
C GLU A 246 -6.56 -7.16 2.68
N ALA A 247 -6.29 -6.46 1.57
CA ALA A 247 -7.30 -5.72 0.82
C ALA A 247 -8.42 -6.63 0.31
N GLU A 248 -8.07 -7.80 -0.25
CA GLU A 248 -9.04 -8.78 -0.72
C GLU A 248 -9.93 -9.31 0.42
N GLN A 249 -9.33 -9.59 1.57
CA GLN A 249 -10.06 -10.01 2.76
C GLN A 249 -11.03 -8.93 3.24
N ARG A 250 -10.56 -7.69 3.39
CA ARG A 250 -11.42 -6.58 3.85
C ARG A 250 -12.52 -6.25 2.87
N PHE A 251 -12.26 -6.36 1.56
CA PHE A 251 -13.28 -6.26 0.53
C PHE A 251 -14.41 -7.26 0.77
N ARG A 252 -14.08 -8.55 0.95
CA ARG A 252 -15.08 -9.60 1.24
C ARG A 252 -15.84 -9.33 2.54
N GLU A 253 -15.14 -9.02 3.62
CA GLU A 253 -15.75 -8.78 4.94
C GLU A 253 -16.77 -7.63 4.89
N HIS A 254 -16.44 -6.53 4.21
CA HIS A 254 -17.37 -5.40 4.07
C HIS A 254 -18.49 -5.67 3.07
N MET A 255 -18.22 -6.45 2.01
CA MET A 255 -19.27 -6.93 1.12
C MET A 255 -20.29 -7.79 1.86
N GLU A 256 -19.85 -8.73 2.69
CA GLU A 256 -20.72 -9.56 3.52
C GLU A 256 -21.55 -8.74 4.51
N LYS A 257 -20.94 -7.76 5.21
CA LYS A 257 -21.67 -6.84 6.10
C LYS A 257 -22.68 -5.98 5.37
N TYR A 258 -22.30 -5.46 4.20
CA TYR A 258 -23.19 -4.68 3.34
C TYR A 258 -24.39 -5.52 2.92
N ILE A 259 -24.15 -6.73 2.41
CA ILE A 259 -25.21 -7.65 2.01
C ILE A 259 -26.11 -7.98 3.22
N ALA A 260 -25.56 -8.41 4.35
CA ALA A 260 -26.33 -8.75 5.54
C ALA A 260 -27.25 -7.61 6.00
N THR A 261 -26.76 -6.36 5.94
CA THR A 261 -27.53 -5.18 6.36
C THR A 261 -28.66 -4.82 5.40
N TYR A 262 -28.46 -4.94 4.08
CA TYR A 262 -29.44 -4.47 3.07
C TYR A 262 -30.35 -5.57 2.56
N LEU A 263 -29.87 -6.81 2.55
CA LEU A 263 -30.62 -7.98 2.12
C LEU A 263 -31.67 -8.39 3.15
N GLY A 264 -31.50 -8.00 4.41
CA GLY A 264 -32.52 -8.12 5.43
C GLY A 264 -33.74 -7.21 5.21
N GLN A 265 -33.60 -6.10 4.49
CA GLN A 265 -34.64 -5.07 4.36
C GLN A 265 -35.85 -5.52 3.51
N PRO A 266 -35.69 -6.17 2.34
CA PRO A 266 -36.83 -6.64 1.54
C PRO A 266 -37.76 -7.62 2.27
N LEU A 267 -37.23 -8.39 3.22
CA LEU A 267 -37.95 -9.46 3.94
C LEU A 267 -37.89 -9.27 5.47
N GLU A 268 -37.76 -8.04 5.98
CA GLU A 268 -37.42 -7.74 7.38
C GLU A 268 -38.27 -8.48 8.42
N ARG A 269 -39.59 -8.46 8.28
CA ARG A 269 -40.50 -9.17 9.21
C ARG A 269 -40.39 -10.70 9.10
N LEU A 270 -40.09 -11.22 7.92
CA LEU A 270 -39.91 -12.66 7.70
C LEU A 270 -38.59 -13.10 8.34
N ASN A 271 -37.52 -12.33 8.15
CA ASN A 271 -36.24 -12.50 8.83
C ASN A 271 -36.42 -12.51 10.36
N HIS A 272 -37.09 -11.50 10.92
CA HIS A 272 -37.31 -11.41 12.36
C HIS A 272 -38.10 -12.60 12.92
N PHE A 273 -39.12 -13.07 12.19
CA PHE A 273 -39.89 -14.24 12.58
C PHE A 273 -39.01 -15.50 12.64
N PHE A 274 -38.23 -15.78 11.59
CA PHE A 274 -37.38 -16.97 11.52
C PHE A 274 -36.15 -16.89 12.42
N ASP A 275 -35.62 -15.70 12.69
CA ASP A 275 -34.59 -15.51 13.73
C ASP A 275 -35.12 -15.86 15.12
N GLY A 276 -36.37 -15.50 15.41
CA GLY A 276 -37.07 -15.93 16.62
C GLY A 276 -37.26 -17.45 16.70
N VAL A 277 -37.66 -18.08 15.59
CA VAL A 277 -37.76 -19.55 15.49
C VAL A 277 -36.39 -20.21 15.75
N LYS A 278 -35.32 -19.71 15.12
CA LYS A 278 -33.95 -20.20 15.33
C LYS A 278 -33.51 -20.05 16.78
N ALA A 279 -33.84 -18.93 17.43
CA ALA A 279 -33.55 -18.71 18.84
C ALA A 279 -34.28 -19.73 19.74
N CYS A 280 -35.54 -20.05 19.46
CA CYS A 280 -36.27 -21.09 20.18
C CYS A 280 -35.61 -22.47 20.03
N LEU A 281 -35.23 -22.84 18.80
CA LEU A 281 -34.51 -24.09 18.54
C LEU A 281 -33.18 -24.14 19.29
N ALA A 282 -32.43 -23.02 19.31
CA ALA A 282 -31.17 -22.91 20.04
C ALA A 282 -31.34 -23.00 21.56
N GLN A 283 -32.49 -22.59 22.09
CA GLN A 283 -32.87 -22.74 23.50
C GLN A 283 -33.32 -24.17 23.86
N GLY A 284 -33.31 -25.10 22.90
CA GLY A 284 -33.65 -26.51 23.12
C GLY A 284 -35.12 -26.86 22.91
N VAL A 285 -35.94 -25.94 22.39
CA VAL A 285 -37.32 -26.23 21.98
C VAL A 285 -37.29 -27.21 20.82
N LYS A 286 -38.06 -28.30 20.90
CA LYS A 286 -38.14 -29.27 19.80
C LYS A 286 -38.82 -28.65 18.59
N ALA A 287 -38.42 -29.06 17.40
CA ALA A 287 -38.92 -28.46 16.16
C ALA A 287 -40.45 -28.55 16.04
N GLU A 288 -41.04 -29.66 16.49
CA GLU A 288 -42.47 -29.92 16.48
C GLU A 288 -43.22 -29.00 17.47
N GLU A 289 -42.52 -28.56 18.53
CA GLU A 289 -43.09 -27.76 19.61
C GLU A 289 -43.11 -26.26 19.28
N VAL A 290 -42.27 -25.81 18.35
CA VAL A 290 -42.20 -24.40 17.92
C VAL A 290 -43.57 -23.89 17.49
N SER A 291 -44.34 -24.70 16.74
CA SER A 291 -45.64 -24.32 16.20
C SER A 291 -46.72 -24.08 17.26
N PHE A 292 -46.51 -24.53 18.51
CA PHE A 292 -47.39 -24.27 19.64
C PHE A 292 -47.03 -23.00 20.42
N GLN A 293 -45.86 -22.40 20.16
CA GLN A 293 -45.52 -21.12 20.76
C GLN A 293 -46.36 -20.01 20.14
N LEU A 294 -47.04 -19.22 20.97
CA LEU A 294 -47.98 -18.20 20.50
C LEU A 294 -47.35 -17.22 19.49
N ALA A 295 -46.11 -16.79 19.76
CA ALA A 295 -45.36 -15.86 18.92
C ALA A 295 -44.88 -16.46 17.58
N TYR A 296 -44.78 -17.78 17.50
CA TYR A 296 -44.28 -18.52 16.33
C TYR A 296 -45.30 -19.58 15.88
N SER A 297 -46.58 -19.28 16.05
CA SER A 297 -47.66 -20.21 15.71
C SER A 297 -47.87 -20.31 14.20
N LYS A 298 -48.52 -21.38 13.74
CA LYS A 298 -48.92 -21.55 12.33
C LYS A 298 -49.72 -20.35 11.79
N GLN A 299 -50.57 -19.76 12.64
CA GLN A 299 -51.37 -18.60 12.27
C GLN A 299 -50.49 -17.36 12.12
N GLU A 300 -49.52 -17.16 13.00
CA GLU A 300 -48.62 -16.02 12.92
C GLU A 300 -47.69 -16.11 11.70
N LEU A 301 -47.16 -17.30 11.41
CA LEU A 301 -46.37 -17.54 10.19
C LEU A 301 -47.16 -17.16 8.93
N ARG A 302 -48.44 -17.58 8.81
CA ARG A 302 -49.29 -17.20 7.67
C ARG A 302 -49.44 -15.69 7.53
N LYS A 303 -49.70 -14.97 8.63
CA LYS A 303 -49.80 -13.50 8.62
C LYS A 303 -48.50 -12.81 8.21
N VAL A 304 -47.34 -13.39 8.54
CA VAL A 304 -46.05 -12.84 8.14
C VAL A 304 -45.83 -13.06 6.64
N ILE A 305 -46.13 -14.26 6.13
CA ILE A 305 -45.99 -14.60 4.71
C ILE A 305 -46.92 -13.75 3.83
N GLU A 306 -48.17 -13.51 4.25
CA GLU A 306 -49.14 -12.68 3.51
C GLU A 306 -48.65 -11.24 3.23
N LYS A 307 -47.65 -10.76 3.98
CA LYS A 307 -47.05 -9.43 3.78
C LYS A 307 -46.03 -9.39 2.65
N TYR A 308 -45.61 -10.55 2.12
CA TYR A 308 -44.58 -10.67 1.10
C TYR A 308 -45.07 -11.45 -0.13
N PRO A 309 -46.14 -10.98 -0.82
CA PRO A 309 -46.51 -11.56 -2.09
C PRO A 309 -45.39 -11.36 -3.12
N GLY A 310 -45.26 -12.25 -4.09
CA GLY A 310 -44.13 -12.25 -5.03
C GLY A 310 -43.90 -10.89 -5.75
N LYS A 311 -44.98 -10.16 -6.04
CA LYS A 311 -44.92 -8.81 -6.65
C LYS A 311 -44.26 -7.77 -5.75
N GLU A 312 -44.52 -7.81 -4.44
CA GLU A 312 -43.92 -6.87 -3.49
C GLU A 312 -42.44 -7.20 -3.25
N VAL A 313 -42.09 -8.50 -3.22
CA VAL A 313 -40.68 -8.94 -3.18
C VAL A 313 -39.92 -8.43 -4.40
N LYS A 314 -40.48 -8.60 -5.61
CA LYS A 314 -39.87 -8.07 -6.84
C LYS A 314 -39.66 -6.54 -6.78
N ARG A 315 -40.67 -5.78 -6.35
CA ARG A 315 -40.57 -4.31 -6.19
C ARG A 315 -39.51 -3.89 -5.16
N ALA A 316 -39.38 -4.65 -4.07
CA ALA A 316 -38.36 -4.41 -3.06
C ALA A 316 -36.95 -4.65 -3.64
N LEU A 317 -36.76 -5.73 -4.41
CA LEU A 317 -35.51 -6.02 -5.12
C LEU A 317 -35.17 -4.94 -6.17
N GLU A 318 -36.14 -4.47 -6.96
CA GLU A 318 -35.96 -3.36 -7.91
C GLU A 318 -35.52 -2.06 -7.22
N THR A 319 -36.06 -1.80 -6.03
CA THR A 319 -35.70 -0.63 -5.23
C THR A 319 -34.29 -0.77 -4.64
N LEU A 320 -33.93 -1.97 -4.21
CA LEU A 320 -32.59 -2.28 -3.72
C LEU A 320 -31.56 -2.13 -4.84
N TYR A 321 -31.81 -2.69 -6.02
CA TYR A 321 -30.95 -2.53 -7.20
C TYR A 321 -30.70 -1.05 -7.53
N ARG A 322 -31.76 -0.24 -7.61
CA ARG A 322 -31.64 1.20 -7.88
C ARG A 322 -30.85 1.95 -6.82
N LYS A 323 -30.96 1.55 -5.54
CA LYS A 323 -30.12 2.11 -4.46
C LYS A 323 -28.66 1.76 -4.69
N ILE A 324 -28.35 0.49 -4.92
CA ILE A 324 -26.97 0.03 -5.17
C ILE A 324 -26.37 0.78 -6.37
N HIS A 325 -27.07 0.80 -7.50
CA HIS A 325 -26.64 1.50 -8.71
C HIS A 325 -26.42 3.01 -8.48
N LYS A 326 -27.22 3.66 -7.63
CA LYS A 326 -27.09 5.09 -7.34
C LYS A 326 -25.89 5.44 -6.46
N TYR A 327 -25.51 4.53 -5.58
CA TYR A 327 -24.51 4.80 -4.54
C TYR A 327 -23.15 4.15 -4.82
N LEU A 328 -23.11 3.09 -5.63
CA LEU A 328 -21.86 2.54 -6.12
C LEU A 328 -21.23 3.47 -7.17
N SER A 329 -19.91 3.62 -7.11
CA SER A 329 -19.12 4.29 -8.14
C SER A 329 -19.09 3.46 -9.42
N PRO A 330 -19.23 4.08 -10.60
CA PRO A 330 -19.09 3.39 -11.88
C PRO A 330 -17.64 2.98 -12.18
N GLU A 331 -16.63 3.54 -11.50
CA GLU A 331 -15.21 3.35 -11.82
C GLU A 331 -14.77 1.88 -11.75
N GLU A 332 -15.27 1.11 -10.77
CA GLU A 332 -14.85 -0.28 -10.55
C GLU A 332 -15.79 -1.32 -11.17
N ASN A 333 -16.91 -0.90 -11.77
CA ASN A 333 -17.95 -1.81 -12.28
C ASN A 333 -18.35 -2.91 -11.26
N LEU A 334 -18.45 -2.56 -9.98
CA LEU A 334 -18.77 -3.51 -8.91
C LEU A 334 -20.23 -3.93 -8.86
N LEU A 335 -21.11 -3.21 -9.55
CA LEU A 335 -22.55 -3.46 -9.52
C LEU A 335 -22.93 -4.91 -9.85
N PRO A 336 -22.44 -5.55 -10.93
CA PRO A 336 -22.76 -6.94 -11.24
C PRO A 336 -22.26 -7.90 -10.15
N VAL A 337 -21.08 -7.64 -9.59
CA VAL A 337 -20.46 -8.48 -8.55
C VAL A 337 -21.29 -8.43 -7.27
N VAL A 338 -21.63 -7.23 -6.81
CA VAL A 338 -22.45 -7.01 -5.62
C VAL A 338 -23.86 -7.57 -5.83
N TRP A 339 -24.44 -7.37 -7.01
CA TRP A 339 -25.77 -7.85 -7.33
C TRP A 339 -25.84 -9.38 -7.37
N GLN A 340 -24.83 -10.03 -7.97
CA GLN A 340 -24.72 -11.49 -7.96
C GLN A 340 -24.53 -12.05 -6.54
N ALA A 341 -23.73 -11.39 -5.71
CA ALA A 341 -23.55 -11.79 -4.31
C ALA A 341 -24.87 -11.62 -3.52
N MET A 342 -25.64 -10.56 -3.78
CA MET A 342 -26.98 -10.39 -3.21
C MET A 342 -27.95 -11.46 -3.68
N GLU A 343 -27.94 -11.81 -4.97
CA GLU A 343 -28.76 -12.92 -5.48
C GLU A 343 -28.46 -14.21 -4.72
N GLN A 344 -27.19 -14.59 -4.65
CA GLN A 344 -26.77 -15.83 -3.98
C GLN A 344 -27.20 -15.88 -2.51
N GLU A 345 -27.03 -14.77 -1.78
CA GLU A 345 -27.39 -14.69 -0.38
C GLU A 345 -28.92 -14.66 -0.17
N PHE A 346 -29.67 -14.01 -1.06
CA PHE A 346 -31.14 -14.02 -1.02
C PHE A 346 -31.69 -15.42 -1.26
N MET A 347 -31.11 -16.13 -2.23
CA MET A 347 -31.45 -17.54 -2.48
C MET A 347 -31.08 -18.44 -1.30
N ARG A 348 -29.96 -18.17 -0.62
CA ARG A 348 -29.57 -18.90 0.59
C ARG A 348 -30.59 -18.69 1.71
N GLN A 349 -31.00 -17.44 1.97
CA GLN A 349 -32.02 -17.14 2.97
C GLN A 349 -33.38 -17.77 2.66
N TYR A 350 -33.80 -17.73 1.39
CA TYR A 350 -35.03 -18.39 0.98
C TYR A 350 -35.01 -19.90 1.28
N ARG A 351 -33.91 -20.59 0.95
CA ARG A 351 -33.75 -22.01 1.28
C ARG A 351 -33.83 -22.27 2.79
N GLU A 352 -33.19 -21.42 3.59
CA GLU A 352 -33.24 -21.51 5.06
C GLU A 352 -34.67 -21.35 5.59
N PHE A 353 -35.48 -20.46 5.02
CA PHE A 353 -36.89 -20.34 5.38
C PHE A 353 -37.69 -21.58 5.02
N GLU A 354 -37.55 -22.10 3.80
CA GLU A 354 -38.23 -23.32 3.37
C GLU A 354 -37.85 -24.52 4.25
N GLU A 355 -36.57 -24.67 4.60
CA GLU A 355 -36.11 -25.70 5.54
C GLU A 355 -36.74 -25.56 6.93
N LEU A 356 -36.83 -24.33 7.48
CA LEU A 356 -37.47 -24.08 8.77
C LEU A 356 -38.99 -24.30 8.71
N ILE A 357 -39.65 -23.96 7.61
CA ILE A 357 -41.07 -24.24 7.39
C ILE A 357 -41.32 -25.75 7.39
N GLN A 358 -40.53 -26.50 6.62
CA GLN A 358 -40.64 -27.95 6.54
C GLN A 358 -40.38 -28.62 7.89
N ARG A 359 -39.37 -28.13 8.63
CA ARG A 359 -38.96 -28.72 9.90
C ARG A 359 -39.90 -28.39 11.07
N CYS A 360 -40.35 -27.15 11.20
CA CYS A 360 -41.12 -26.68 12.36
C CYS A 360 -42.64 -26.64 12.13
N TYR A 361 -43.09 -26.67 10.88
CA TYR A 361 -44.50 -26.51 10.50
C TYR A 361 -45.00 -27.60 9.56
N ALA A 362 -44.38 -28.79 9.63
CA ALA A 362 -44.75 -29.96 8.84
C ALA A 362 -46.28 -30.24 8.87
N GLY A 363 -46.84 -30.60 7.70
CA GLY A 363 -48.27 -30.90 7.55
C GLY A 363 -49.22 -29.69 7.65
N ALA A 364 -48.71 -28.46 7.82
CA ALA A 364 -49.56 -27.26 7.90
C ALA A 364 -49.98 -26.70 6.52
N GLY A 365 -49.39 -27.21 5.43
CA GLY A 365 -49.60 -26.72 4.07
C GLY A 365 -49.21 -25.25 3.88
N ILE A 366 -48.24 -24.76 4.65
CA ILE A 366 -47.74 -23.39 4.57
C ILE A 366 -46.54 -23.39 3.63
N ALA A 367 -46.53 -22.48 2.67
CA ALA A 367 -45.43 -22.23 1.75
C ALA A 367 -45.35 -20.73 1.46
N LEU A 368 -44.20 -20.27 0.97
CA LEU A 368 -44.06 -18.91 0.47
C LEU A 368 -44.82 -18.72 -0.85
N ASP A 369 -45.29 -17.51 -1.13
CA ASP A 369 -46.07 -17.14 -2.32
C ASP A 369 -45.25 -17.13 -3.63
N PHE A 370 -43.95 -17.43 -3.53
CA PHE A 370 -43.01 -17.42 -4.63
C PHE A 370 -42.03 -18.59 -4.50
N THR A 371 -41.57 -19.07 -5.64
CA THR A 371 -40.63 -20.18 -5.75
C THR A 371 -39.19 -19.70 -5.98
N MET A 372 -38.24 -20.62 -5.88
CA MET A 372 -36.85 -20.38 -6.31
C MET A 372 -36.76 -19.91 -7.77
N GLU A 373 -37.58 -20.48 -8.67
CA GLU A 373 -37.62 -20.11 -10.08
C GLU A 373 -38.14 -18.68 -10.29
N ASP A 374 -39.16 -18.29 -9.52
CA ASP A 374 -39.68 -16.92 -9.54
C ASP A 374 -38.61 -15.92 -9.10
N LEU A 375 -37.86 -16.23 -8.03
CA LEU A 375 -36.76 -15.39 -7.57
C LEU A 375 -35.68 -15.24 -8.64
N LEU A 376 -35.26 -16.33 -9.29
CA LEU A 376 -34.29 -16.27 -10.39
C LEU A 376 -34.81 -15.40 -11.52
N SER A 377 -36.09 -15.54 -11.86
CA SER A 377 -36.76 -14.70 -12.86
C SER A 377 -36.77 -13.22 -12.45
N TYR A 378 -37.01 -12.91 -11.17
CA TYR A 378 -36.98 -11.54 -10.66
C TYR A 378 -35.60 -10.91 -10.83
N PHE A 379 -34.54 -11.56 -10.31
CA PHE A 379 -33.16 -11.07 -10.42
C PHE A 379 -32.73 -10.89 -11.88
N ASN A 380 -33.01 -11.86 -12.75
CA ASN A 380 -32.72 -11.76 -14.19
C ASN A 380 -33.48 -10.59 -14.84
N SER A 381 -34.78 -10.45 -14.56
CA SER A 381 -35.58 -9.37 -15.14
C SER A 381 -35.09 -7.98 -14.72
N ILE A 382 -34.63 -7.83 -13.47
CA ILE A 382 -34.09 -6.57 -12.95
C ILE A 382 -32.77 -6.23 -13.66
N THR A 383 -31.90 -7.22 -13.83
CA THR A 383 -30.62 -7.06 -14.52
C THR A 383 -30.78 -6.75 -16.01
N VAL A 384 -31.77 -7.34 -16.70
CA VAL A 384 -32.01 -7.10 -18.14
C VAL A 384 -32.70 -5.75 -18.38
N SER A 385 -33.46 -5.25 -17.40
CA SER A 385 -34.23 -4.00 -17.55
C SER A 385 -33.43 -2.73 -17.25
N ASN A 386 -32.16 -2.85 -16.83
CA ASN A 386 -31.26 -1.74 -16.50
C ASN A 386 -29.90 -1.98 -17.15
#